data_AF-A0AAD8FS54-F1
#
_entry.id   AF-A0AAD8FS54-F1
#
_cell.length_a   1.000
_cell.length_b   1.000
_cell.length_c   1.000
_cell.angle_alpha   90.00
_cell.angle_beta   90.00
_cell.angle_gamma   90.00
#
_symmetry.space_group_name_H-M   'P 1'
#
loop_
_entity.id
_entity.type
_entity.pdbx_description
1 polymer ?
#
loop_
_entity_poly.entity_id
_entity_poly.type
_entity_poly.pdbx_seq_one_letter_code
_entity_poly.pdbx_strand_id
1 'polypeptide(L)' 'MSGKVCTSGAVTQAQRAVEQLRLEAATERIKISKAATELMLYCQENYRRDPLLSGVPASANPFKDKKTCVLL' A
#
# COMPACT_ATOMS: atom_id res chain seq x y z
N MET A 1 18.42 -48.12 -5.41
CA MET A 1 18.24 -47.32 -4.18
C MET A 1 19.07 -46.05 -4.30
N SER A 2 18.59 -45.04 -5.05
CA SER A 2 19.35 -43.79 -5.23
C SER A 2 18.83 -42.75 -4.25
N GLY A 3 19.38 -42.76 -3.04
CA GLY A 3 19.12 -41.73 -2.03
C GLY A 3 19.63 -40.40 -2.54
N LYS A 4 18.70 -39.52 -2.96
CA LYS A 4 19.01 -38.14 -3.33
C LYS A 4 19.42 -37.41 -2.05
N VAL A 5 20.72 -37.33 -1.79
CA VAL A 5 21.26 -36.57 -0.66
C VAL A 5 20.87 -35.11 -0.87
N CYS A 6 19.93 -34.63 -0.06
CA CYS A 6 19.64 -33.20 0.01
C CYS A 6 20.93 -32.49 0.42
N THR A 7 21.40 -31.58 -0.42
CA THR A 7 22.52 -30.70 -0.12
C THR A 7 22.22 -29.96 1.19
N SER A 8 23.17 -29.94 2.12
CA SER A 8 22.98 -29.36 3.47
C SER A 8 22.46 -27.92 3.41
N GLY A 9 22.83 -27.15 2.38
CA GLY A 9 22.31 -25.80 2.12
C GLY A 9 20.82 -25.73 1.75
N ALA A 10 20.27 -26.72 1.04
CA ALA A 10 18.85 -26.75 0.71
C ALA A 10 18.00 -27.01 1.96
N VAL A 11 18.49 -27.84 2.88
CA VAL A 11 17.81 -28.14 4.14
C VAL A 11 17.80 -26.91 5.05
N THR A 12 18.91 -26.18 5.17
CA THR A 12 18.96 -24.96 6.00
C THR A 12 18.10 -23.82 5.42
N GLN A 13 18.05 -23.70 4.09
CA GLN A 13 17.13 -22.75 3.44
C GLN A 13 15.66 -23.11 3.72
N ALA A 14 15.29 -24.39 3.61
CA ALA A 14 13.94 -24.84 3.91
C ALA A 14 13.56 -24.60 5.37
N GLN A 15 14.48 -24.84 6.32
CA GLN A 15 14.26 -24.55 7.73
C GLN A 15 13.96 -23.07 7.98
N ARG A 16 14.77 -22.17 7.41
CA ARG A 16 14.54 -20.72 7.52
C ARG A 16 13.20 -20.29 6.93
N ALA A 17 12.81 -20.86 5.79
CA ALA A 17 11.52 -20.58 5.18
C ALA A 17 10.35 -21.04 6.07
N VAL A 18 10.46 -22.21 6.70
CA VAL A 18 9.44 -22.72 7.64
C VAL A 18 9.34 -21.84 8.88
N GLU A 19 10.47 -21.38 9.43
CA GLU A 19 10.48 -20.43 10.55
C GLU A 19 9.79 -19.12 10.19
N GLN A 20 10.08 -18.56 9.02
CA GLN A 20 9.41 -17.35 8.52
C GLN A 20 7.90 -17.56 8.37
N LEU A 21 7.48 -18.65 7.74
CA LEU A 21 6.05 -18.94 7.54
C LEU A 21 5.31 -19.14 8.87
N ARG A 22 5.97 -19.70 9.89
CA ARG A 22 5.38 -19.82 11.24
C ARG A 22 5.10 -18.46 11.86
N LEU A 23 6.01 -17.50 11.69
CA LEU A 23 5.82 -16.12 12.17
C LEU A 23 4.67 -15.42 11.43
N GLU A 24 4.62 -15.54 10.10
CA GLU A 24 3.54 -14.95 9.28
C GLU A 24 2.18 -15.60 9.54
N ALA A 25 2.16 -16.92 9.80
CA ALA A 25 0.93 -17.63 10.15
C ALA A 25 0.36 -17.15 11.50
N ALA A 26 1.23 -16.88 12.47
CA ALA A 26 0.88 -16.38 13.81
C ALA A 26 0.44 -14.90 13.84
N THR A 27 0.44 -14.21 12.70
CA THR A 27 -0.03 -12.82 12.64
C THR A 27 -1.55 -12.77 12.80
N GLU A 28 -2.00 -12.01 13.80
CA GLU A 28 -3.42 -11.75 14.06
C GLU A 28 -4.06 -10.97 12.90
N ARG A 29 -5.18 -11.49 12.37
CA ARG A 29 -5.88 -10.90 11.23
C ARG A 29 -7.20 -10.27 11.69
N ILE A 30 -7.54 -9.13 11.11
CA ILE A 30 -8.86 -8.53 11.28
C ILE A 30 -9.82 -9.00 10.19
N LYS A 31 -11.12 -8.92 10.45
CA LYS A 31 -12.15 -9.23 9.45
C LYS A 31 -12.03 -8.25 8.27
N ILE A 32 -12.15 -8.78 7.06
CA ILE A 32 -12.12 -7.98 5.82
C ILE A 32 -13.21 -6.89 5.84
N SER A 33 -14.41 -7.21 6.35
CA SER A 33 -15.49 -6.23 6.49
C SER A 33 -15.11 -5.06 7.40
N LYS A 34 -14.37 -5.30 8.48
CA LYS A 34 -13.87 -4.23 9.37
C LYS A 34 -12.84 -3.37 8.65
N ALA A 35 -11.84 -4.00 8.03
CA ALA A 35 -10.81 -3.30 7.27
C ALA A 35 -11.39 -2.43 6.16
N ALA A 36 -12.38 -2.95 5.41
CA ALA A 36 -13.05 -2.22 4.35
C ALA A 36 -13.79 -0.98 4.89
N THR A 37 -14.51 -1.11 6.00
CA THR A 37 -15.18 0.02 6.64
C THR A 37 -14.19 1.08 7.10
N GLU A 38 -13.08 0.69 7.73
CA GLU A 38 -12.04 1.63 8.17
C GLU A 38 -11.42 2.39 6.99
N LEU A 39 -11.15 1.70 5.88
CA LEU A 39 -10.67 2.33 4.65
C LEU A 39 -11.69 3.33 4.09
N MET A 40 -12.98 2.95 4.05
CA MET A 40 -14.03 3.85 3.58
C MET A 40 -14.16 5.10 4.45
N LEU A 41 -14.12 4.94 5.77
CA LEU A 41 -14.18 6.06 6.71
C LEU A 41 -13.00 7.01 6.51
N TYR A 42 -11.79 6.46 6.41
CA TYR A 42 -10.59 7.26 6.15
C TYR A 42 -10.72 8.08 4.86
N CYS A 43 -11.18 7.45 3.77
CA CYS A 43 -11.41 8.14 2.51
C CYS A 43 -12.47 9.23 2.63
N GLN A 44 -13.58 8.99 3.33
CA GLN A 44 -14.65 9.98 3.51
C GLN A 44 -14.19 11.20 4.33
N GLU A 45 -13.43 10.97 5.40
CA GLU A 45 -12.90 12.05 6.25
C GLU A 45 -11.89 12.93 5.51
N ASN A 46 -11.08 12.33 4.63
CA ASN A 46 -10.00 13.02 3.93
C ASN A 46 -10.35 13.49 2.52
N TYR A 47 -11.48 13.05 1.94
CA TYR A 47 -11.90 13.38 0.58
C TYR A 47 -11.86 14.89 0.29
N ARG A 48 -12.32 15.72 1.23
CA ARG A 48 -12.35 17.19 1.04
C ARG A 48 -10.97 17.84 1.07
N ARG A 49 -9.96 17.14 1.60
CA ARG A 49 -8.58 17.62 1.67
C ARG A 49 -7.77 17.20 0.44
N ASP A 50 -8.28 16.29 -0.38
CA ASP A 50 -7.64 15.85 -1.60
C ASP A 50 -8.03 16.80 -2.77
N PRO A 51 -7.08 17.61 -3.26
CA PRO A 51 -7.32 18.54 -4.38
C PRO A 51 -7.68 17.85 -5.68
N LEU A 52 -7.27 16.59 -5.86
CA LEU A 52 -7.50 15.82 -7.08
C LEU A 52 -8.90 15.21 -7.11
N LEU A 53 -9.47 14.91 -5.95
CA LEU A 53 -10.83 14.38 -5.84
C LEU A 53 -11.89 15.49 -5.73
N SER A 54 -11.69 16.45 -4.83
CA SER A 54 -12.65 17.53 -4.58
C SER A 54 -12.55 18.68 -5.57
N GLY A 55 -11.43 18.77 -6.30
CA GLY A 55 -11.10 19.90 -7.15
C GLY A 55 -10.69 21.13 -6.35
N VAL A 56 -9.80 21.93 -6.92
CA VAL A 56 -9.42 23.23 -6.36
C VAL A 56 -9.76 24.36 -7.32
N PRO A 57 -10.08 25.56 -6.80
CA PRO A 57 -10.21 26.74 -7.63
C PRO A 57 -8.96 26.96 -8.49
N ALA A 58 -9.16 27.43 -9.70
CA ALA A 58 -8.06 27.65 -10.64
C ALA A 58 -6.98 28.59 -10.07
N SER A 59 -7.34 29.58 -9.24
CA SER A 59 -6.39 30.46 -8.55
C SER A 59 -5.52 29.76 -7.49
N ALA A 60 -6.02 28.69 -6.88
CA ALA A 60 -5.31 27.92 -5.88
C ALA A 60 -4.48 26.79 -6.49
N ASN A 61 -4.64 26.49 -7.79
CA ASN A 61 -3.87 25.49 -8.50
C ASN A 61 -2.48 26.06 -8.89
N PRO A 62 -1.36 25.57 -8.31
CA PRO A 62 -0.02 26.03 -8.62
C PRO A 62 0.41 25.76 -10.07
N PHE A 63 -0.24 24.78 -10.72
CA PHE A 63 0.04 24.36 -12.11
C PHE A 63 -0.83 25.08 -13.14
N LYS A 64 -1.64 26.07 -12.74
CA LYS A 64 -2.43 26.84 -13.69
C LYS A 64 -1.51 27.71 -14.56
N ASP A 65 -1.79 27.75 -15.85
CA ASP A 65 -1.13 28.67 -16.79
C ASP A 65 -1.22 30.11 -16.29
N LYS A 66 -0.06 30.77 -16.23
CA LYS A 66 0.00 32.21 -15.96
C LYS A 66 -0.69 32.90 -17.12
N LYS A 67 -1.75 33.68 -16.84
CA LYS A 67 -2.31 34.59 -17.84
C LYS A 67 -1.17 35.48 -18.33
N THR A 68 -0.91 35.51 -19.63
CA THR A 68 0.01 36.49 -20.22
C THR A 68 -0.55 37.87 -19.92
N CYS A 69 0.18 38.66 -19.12
CA CYS A 69 -0.19 40.04 -18.87
C CYS A 69 -0.13 40.78 -20.21
N VAL A 70 -1.25 41.34 -20.66
CA VAL A 70 -1.23 42.33 -21.74
C VAL A 70 -0.98 43.67 -21.05
N LEU A 71 0.21 44.22 -21.24
CA LEU A 71 0.48 45.62 -20.90
C LEU A 71 -0.36 46.47 -21.88
N LEU A 72 -1.33 47.19 -21.33
CA LEU A 72 -2.12 48.21 -22.04
C LEU A 72 -1.48 49.58 -21.83
#